data_AF-A0A7K4DSA6-F1
#
_entry.id   AF-A0A7K4DSA6-F1
#
_cell.length_a   1.000
_cell.length_b   1.000
_cell.length_c   1.000
_cell.angle_alpha   90.00
_cell.angle_beta   90.00
_cell.angle_gamma   90.00
#
_symmetry.space_group_name_H-M   'P 1'
#
loop_
_entity.id
_entity.type
_entity.pdbx_description
1 polymer ?
#
loop_
_entity_poly.entity_id
_entity_poly.type
_entity_poly.pdbx_seq_one_letter_code
_entity_poly.pdbx_strand_id
1 'polypeptide(L)'
;IMSVGALLDESIYDILSDACKDFKKTIYLPSGAIAGLDGIKSIRNELDSLSITTTKHPRSLKGAKFFENSDIDLDDISSITKIFEGTAKEAVSLFPANINVAALLSLSGIGSEKTKVKILTDPDTDKNTHHIEASGKFGKMTFTIENFPDPNNPKTSRLAILSAIETLRKYCSDEIQIGT
;
A
#
# COMPACT_ATOMS: atom_id res chain seq x y z
N ILE A 1 -5.79 9.49 6.95
CA ILE A 1 -6.52 8.27 6.53
C ILE A 1 -5.53 7.13 6.39
N MET A 2 -5.74 6.01 7.08
CA MET A 2 -4.91 4.80 6.95
C MET A 2 -5.48 3.79 5.94
N SER A 3 -6.81 3.79 5.76
CA SER A 3 -7.50 2.95 4.78
C SER A 3 -7.62 3.67 3.44
N VAL A 4 -6.50 3.71 2.71
CA VAL A 4 -6.35 4.49 1.47
C VAL A 4 -7.08 3.83 0.28
N GLY A 5 -7.43 2.55 0.34
CA GLY A 5 -8.06 1.84 -0.77
C GLY A 5 -9.32 2.51 -1.33
N ALA A 6 -10.14 3.12 -0.48
CA ALA A 6 -11.35 3.84 -0.90
C ALA A 6 -11.06 5.07 -1.79
N LEU A 7 -9.85 5.64 -1.71
CA LEU A 7 -9.42 6.79 -2.51
C LEU A 7 -9.04 6.41 -3.95
N LEU A 8 -9.06 5.12 -4.29
CA LEU A 8 -8.93 4.68 -5.69
C LEU A 8 -10.24 4.77 -6.47
N ASP A 9 -11.37 5.02 -5.79
CA ASP A 9 -12.62 5.42 -6.43
C ASP A 9 -12.54 6.92 -6.73
N GLU A 10 -12.56 7.27 -8.01
CA GLU A 10 -12.45 8.65 -8.49
C GLU A 10 -13.55 9.54 -7.92
N SER A 11 -14.78 9.03 -7.77
CA SER A 11 -15.89 9.81 -7.22
C SER A 11 -15.65 10.17 -5.75
N ILE A 12 -15.12 9.23 -4.96
CA ILE A 12 -14.77 9.46 -3.56
C ILE A 12 -13.59 10.41 -3.46
N TYR A 13 -12.57 10.22 -4.32
CA TYR A 13 -11.40 11.08 -4.35
C TYR A 13 -11.76 12.53 -4.67
N ASP A 14 -12.60 12.76 -5.68
CA ASP A 14 -13.01 14.10 -6.10
C ASP A 14 -13.83 14.81 -5.01
N ILE A 15 -14.80 14.12 -4.39
CA ILE A 15 -15.57 14.65 -3.26
C ILE A 15 -14.65 15.12 -2.13
N LEU A 16 -13.65 14.30 -1.78
CA LEU A 16 -12.73 14.63 -0.69
C LEU A 16 -11.73 15.73 -1.08
N SER A 17 -11.31 15.78 -2.34
CA SER A 17 -10.45 16.82 -2.89
C SER A 17 -11.14 18.18 -2.85
N ASP A 18 -12.40 18.24 -3.27
CA ASP A 18 -13.19 19.47 -3.25
C ASP A 18 -13.51 19.91 -1.83
N ALA A 19 -13.87 18.98 -0.93
CA ALA A 19 -14.01 19.28 0.49
C ALA A 19 -12.72 19.86 1.11
N CYS A 20 -11.53 19.37 0.74
CA CYS A 20 -10.27 19.94 1.22
C CYS A 20 -10.12 21.41 0.80
N LYS A 21 -10.47 21.75 -0.46
CA LYS A 21 -10.40 23.12 -0.98
C LYS A 21 -11.42 24.03 -0.30
N ASP A 22 -12.67 23.58 -0.23
CA ASP A 22 -13.79 24.38 0.28
C ASP A 22 -13.66 24.69 1.77
N PHE A 23 -13.29 23.67 2.57
CA PHE A 23 -13.15 23.82 4.02
C PHE A 23 -11.75 24.25 4.46
N LYS A 24 -10.80 24.41 3.53
CA LYS A 24 -9.38 24.71 3.80
C LYS A 24 -8.79 23.72 4.81
N LYS A 25 -9.05 22.43 4.59
CA LYS A 25 -8.57 21.33 5.42
C LYS A 25 -7.64 20.43 4.62
N THR A 26 -6.77 19.74 5.33
CA THR A 26 -5.78 18.84 4.75
C THR A 26 -6.07 17.41 5.17
N ILE A 27 -6.16 16.51 4.19
CA ILE A 27 -6.18 15.07 4.43
C ILE A 27 -4.75 14.55 4.39
N TYR A 28 -4.31 13.91 5.47
CA TYR A 28 -3.01 13.28 5.55
C TYR A 28 -3.09 11.79 5.26
N LEU A 29 -2.24 11.31 4.35
CA LEU A 29 -2.05 9.89 4.03
C LEU A 29 -0.63 9.48 4.47
N PRO A 30 -0.47 8.92 5.69
CA PRO A 30 0.83 8.42 6.16
C PRO A 30 1.41 7.36 5.23
N SER A 31 2.73 7.16 5.25
CA SER A 31 3.42 6.17 4.39
C SER A 31 2.93 4.73 4.61
N GLY A 32 2.32 4.44 5.75
CA GLY A 32 1.78 3.12 6.05
C GLY A 32 2.88 2.10 6.29
N ALA A 33 2.77 0.93 5.68
CA ALA A 33 3.69 -0.19 5.90
C ALA A 33 4.93 -0.17 5.00
N ILE A 34 5.25 0.96 4.36
CA ILE A 34 6.37 1.11 3.43
C ILE A 34 7.17 2.38 3.71
N ALA A 35 8.35 2.45 3.09
CA ALA A 35 9.22 3.61 3.01
C ALA A 35 9.44 4.01 1.54
N GLY A 36 10.10 5.14 1.29
CA GLY A 36 10.46 5.58 -0.07
C GLY A 36 9.35 6.31 -0.84
N LEU A 37 8.22 6.62 -0.18
CA LEU A 37 7.10 7.32 -0.82
C LEU A 37 7.46 8.75 -1.22
N ASP A 38 8.36 9.39 -0.48
CA ASP A 38 9.02 10.65 -0.81
C ASP A 38 9.79 10.58 -2.13
N GLY A 39 10.59 9.52 -2.29
CA GLY A 39 11.29 9.21 -3.53
C GLY A 39 10.33 9.08 -4.69
N ILE A 40 9.30 8.22 -4.55
CA ILE A 40 8.26 8.01 -5.58
C ILE A 40 7.56 9.31 -5.98
N LYS A 41 7.16 10.14 -5.01
CA LYS A 41 6.51 11.44 -5.29
C LYS A 41 7.43 12.39 -6.06
N SER A 42 8.73 12.36 -5.77
CA SER A 42 9.73 13.22 -6.41
C SER A 42 9.93 12.88 -7.88
N ILE A 43 9.83 11.60 -8.23
CA ILE A 43 10.06 11.08 -9.58
C ILE A 43 8.78 10.82 -10.38
N ARG A 44 7.59 11.17 -9.85
CA ARG A 44 6.30 10.73 -10.39
C ARG A 44 6.08 11.05 -11.89
N ASN A 45 6.65 12.17 -12.36
CA ASN A 45 6.54 12.62 -13.75
C ASN A 45 7.61 12.00 -14.68
N GLU A 46 8.55 11.24 -14.12
CA GLU A 46 9.63 10.53 -14.82
C GLU A 46 9.48 9.01 -14.76
N LEU A 47 8.45 8.50 -14.09
CA LEU A 47 8.17 7.07 -13.96
C LEU A 47 7.59 6.50 -15.26
N ASP A 48 8.24 5.46 -15.78
CA ASP A 48 7.72 4.61 -16.86
C ASP A 48 7.05 3.34 -16.29
N SER A 49 7.53 2.83 -15.15
CA SER A 49 6.96 1.67 -14.48
C SER A 49 7.01 1.78 -12.96
N LEU A 50 6.00 1.20 -12.30
CA LEU A 50 5.91 1.06 -10.86
C LEU A 50 5.23 -0.26 -10.53
N SER A 51 5.86 -1.08 -9.70
CA SER A 51 5.32 -2.36 -9.25
C SER A 51 5.47 -2.53 -7.75
N ILE A 52 4.57 -3.30 -7.16
CA ILE A 52 4.67 -3.77 -5.79
C ILE A 52 4.33 -5.26 -5.73
N THR A 53 5.22 -6.03 -5.11
CA THR A 53 4.96 -7.40 -4.69
C THR A 53 4.79 -7.41 -3.19
N THR A 54 3.65 -7.91 -2.72
CA THR A 54 3.37 -8.08 -1.29
C THR A 54 3.34 -9.55 -0.96
N THR A 55 4.16 -9.99 -0.01
CA THR A 55 4.18 -11.36 0.51
C THR A 55 3.71 -11.36 1.96
N LYS A 56 2.76 -12.23 2.29
CA LYS A 56 2.21 -12.38 3.65
C LYS A 56 1.93 -13.84 3.96
N HIS A 57 1.75 -14.16 5.24
CA HIS A 57 1.19 -15.45 5.62
C HIS A 57 -0.24 -15.63 5.04
N PRO A 58 -0.62 -16.82 4.52
CA PRO A 58 -1.96 -17.11 3.98
C PRO A 58 -3.13 -16.59 4.83
N ARG A 59 -3.11 -16.86 6.15
CA ARG A 59 -4.07 -16.36 7.14
C ARG A 59 -4.39 -14.87 7.07
N SER A 60 -3.45 -14.03 6.63
CA SER A 60 -3.65 -12.57 6.52
C SER A 60 -4.63 -12.19 5.41
N LEU A 61 -4.87 -13.08 4.43
CA LEU A 61 -5.80 -12.86 3.33
C LEU A 61 -7.21 -13.43 3.60
N LYS A 62 -7.43 -14.05 4.76
CA LYS A 62 -8.73 -14.64 5.12
C LYS A 62 -9.86 -13.61 5.05
N GLY A 63 -10.91 -13.97 4.30
CA GLY A 63 -12.09 -13.16 4.04
C GLY A 63 -11.94 -12.12 2.92
N ALA A 64 -10.90 -12.20 2.10
CA ALA A 64 -10.82 -11.38 0.89
C ALA A 64 -11.82 -11.88 -0.17
N LYS A 65 -12.49 -10.94 -0.87
CA LYS A 65 -13.50 -11.21 -1.90
C LYS A 65 -13.00 -12.11 -3.03
N PHE A 66 -11.69 -12.06 -3.30
CA PHE A 66 -11.04 -12.95 -4.27
C PHE A 66 -11.40 -14.43 -4.07
N PHE A 67 -11.45 -14.90 -2.83
CA PHE A 67 -11.69 -16.31 -2.52
C PHE A 67 -13.16 -16.73 -2.61
N GLU A 68 -14.10 -15.79 -2.77
CA GLU A 68 -15.53 -16.13 -2.96
C GLU A 68 -15.77 -16.81 -4.31
N ASN A 69 -14.89 -16.59 -5.30
CA ASN A 69 -15.00 -17.14 -6.65
C ASN A 69 -13.68 -17.77 -7.14
N SER A 70 -12.78 -18.14 -6.23
CA SER A 70 -11.50 -18.76 -6.55
C SER A 70 -11.48 -20.21 -6.12
N ASP A 71 -10.84 -21.07 -6.90
CA ASP A 71 -10.59 -22.48 -6.54
C ASP A 71 -9.42 -22.66 -5.55
N ILE A 72 -8.78 -21.55 -5.12
CA ILE A 72 -7.65 -21.59 -4.18
C ILE A 72 -8.18 -21.67 -2.75
N ASP A 73 -7.90 -22.77 -2.05
CA ASP A 73 -8.03 -22.84 -0.60
C ASP A 73 -6.76 -22.27 0.07
N LEU A 74 -6.95 -21.30 0.98
CA LEU A 74 -5.86 -20.68 1.74
C LEU A 74 -5.21 -21.66 2.72
N ASP A 75 -5.97 -22.63 3.24
CA ASP A 75 -5.48 -23.58 4.24
C ASP A 75 -4.61 -24.69 3.61
N ASP A 76 -4.71 -24.90 2.29
CA ASP A 76 -3.93 -25.88 1.52
C ASP A 76 -2.59 -25.32 0.99
N ILE A 77 -2.30 -24.04 1.24
CA ILE A 77 -1.07 -23.40 0.73
C ILE A 77 0.14 -23.86 1.55
N SER A 78 0.95 -24.74 0.96
CA SER A 78 2.15 -25.31 1.58
C SER A 78 3.48 -24.77 1.03
N SER A 79 3.45 -23.80 0.12
CA SER A 79 4.65 -23.13 -0.40
C SER A 79 4.32 -21.73 -0.94
N ILE A 80 5.34 -20.95 -1.29
CA ILE A 80 5.16 -19.60 -1.84
C ILE A 80 4.26 -19.65 -3.08
N THR A 81 3.08 -19.03 -2.97
CA THR A 81 2.03 -19.11 -3.99
C THR A 81 1.59 -17.71 -4.41
N LYS A 82 1.45 -17.50 -5.72
CA LYS A 82 0.92 -16.25 -6.26
C LYS A 82 -0.60 -16.28 -6.23
N ILE A 83 -1.20 -15.44 -5.41
CA ILE A 83 -2.65 -15.31 -5.27
C ILE A 83 -3.22 -14.39 -6.35
N PHE A 84 -2.52 -13.29 -6.64
CA PHE A 84 -3.02 -12.27 -7.54
C PHE A 84 -1.89 -11.58 -8.30
N GLU A 85 -2.16 -11.20 -9.54
CA GLU A 85 -1.32 -10.33 -10.35
C GLU A 85 -2.22 -9.47 -11.26
N GLY A 86 -2.02 -8.15 -11.22
CA GLY A 86 -2.84 -7.20 -11.96
C GLY A 86 -2.47 -5.75 -11.61
N THR A 87 -3.40 -4.83 -11.81
CA THR A 87 -3.27 -3.40 -11.48
C THR A 87 -3.70 -3.12 -10.04
N ALA A 88 -3.33 -1.97 -9.48
CA ALA A 88 -3.81 -1.55 -8.17
C ALA A 88 -5.33 -1.33 -8.14
N LYS A 89 -5.93 -0.91 -9.27
CA LYS A 89 -7.37 -0.74 -9.45
C LYS A 89 -8.14 -2.07 -9.37
N GLU A 90 -7.62 -3.13 -10.00
CA GLU A 90 -8.20 -4.47 -9.90
C GLU A 90 -8.01 -5.05 -8.49
N ALA A 91 -6.81 -4.89 -7.93
CA ALA A 91 -6.46 -5.44 -6.63
C ALA A 91 -7.34 -4.88 -5.49
N VAL A 92 -7.71 -3.59 -5.51
CA VAL A 92 -8.58 -3.01 -4.46
C VAL A 92 -10.00 -3.54 -4.47
N SER A 93 -10.51 -3.92 -5.63
CA SER A 93 -11.84 -4.52 -5.75
C SER A 93 -11.90 -5.91 -5.11
N LEU A 94 -10.81 -6.67 -5.21
CA LEU A 94 -10.68 -8.05 -4.75
C LEU A 94 -10.14 -8.17 -3.31
N PHE A 95 -9.29 -7.22 -2.90
CA PHE A 95 -8.57 -7.22 -1.62
C PHE A 95 -8.69 -5.88 -0.86
N PRO A 96 -9.89 -5.32 -0.66
CA PRO A 96 -10.06 -3.96 -0.14
C PRO A 96 -9.40 -3.71 1.22
N ALA A 97 -9.40 -4.71 2.10
CA ALA A 97 -8.78 -4.61 3.42
C ALA A 97 -7.25 -4.79 3.42
N ASN A 98 -6.65 -5.32 2.35
CA ASN A 98 -5.26 -5.78 2.32
C ASN A 98 -4.35 -4.96 1.41
N ILE A 99 -4.90 -4.04 0.62
CA ILE A 99 -4.19 -3.40 -0.49
C ILE A 99 -3.84 -1.92 -0.26
N ASN A 100 -4.07 -1.38 0.95
CA ASN A 100 -3.87 0.04 1.26
C ASN A 100 -2.48 0.57 0.86
N VAL A 101 -1.43 -0.27 0.96
CA VAL A 101 -0.08 0.08 0.55
C VAL A 101 0.01 0.31 -0.96
N ALA A 102 -0.51 -0.61 -1.77
CA ALA A 102 -0.47 -0.45 -3.23
C ALA A 102 -1.36 0.70 -3.69
N ALA A 103 -2.50 0.93 -3.01
CA ALA A 103 -3.35 2.08 -3.27
C ALA A 103 -2.60 3.39 -3.04
N LEU A 104 -1.98 3.56 -1.86
CA LEU A 104 -1.18 4.74 -1.53
C LEU A 104 -0.01 4.95 -2.50
N LEU A 105 0.69 3.86 -2.83
CA LEU A 105 1.80 3.87 -3.78
C LEU A 105 1.33 4.36 -5.16
N SER A 106 0.19 3.86 -5.63
CA SER A 106 -0.36 4.23 -6.93
C SER A 106 -0.81 5.70 -6.98
N LEU A 107 -1.41 6.22 -5.91
CA LEU A 107 -1.77 7.64 -5.77
C LEU A 107 -0.55 8.56 -5.73
N SER A 108 0.57 8.06 -5.19
CA SER A 108 1.82 8.83 -5.09
C SER A 108 2.69 8.76 -6.35
N GLY A 109 2.43 7.76 -7.21
CA GLY A 109 3.22 7.46 -8.40
C GLY A 109 2.43 7.68 -9.70
N ILE A 110 2.34 6.63 -10.52
CA ILE A 110 1.82 6.69 -11.90
C ILE A 110 0.32 6.40 -12.05
N GLY A 111 -0.42 6.36 -10.94
CA GLY A 111 -1.86 6.05 -10.93
C GLY A 111 -2.16 4.55 -10.80
N SER A 112 -3.41 4.24 -10.44
CA SER A 112 -3.87 2.90 -10.06
C SER A 112 -3.99 1.92 -11.23
N GLU A 113 -4.24 2.41 -12.44
CA GLU A 113 -4.32 1.58 -13.65
C GLU A 113 -2.93 1.16 -14.17
N LYS A 114 -1.89 1.94 -13.87
CA LYS A 114 -0.52 1.69 -14.36
C LYS A 114 0.38 1.03 -13.31
N THR A 115 0.02 1.13 -12.03
CA THR A 115 0.77 0.50 -10.94
C THR A 115 0.49 -0.99 -10.89
N LYS A 116 1.51 -1.82 -11.12
CA LYS A 116 1.40 -3.27 -11.10
C LYS A 116 1.46 -3.81 -9.67
N VAL A 117 0.61 -4.79 -9.38
CA VAL A 117 0.48 -5.39 -8.05
C VAL A 117 0.56 -6.90 -8.17
N LYS A 118 1.38 -7.50 -7.32
CA LYS A 118 1.45 -8.94 -7.10
C LYS A 118 1.22 -9.24 -5.63
N ILE A 119 0.35 -10.20 -5.35
CA ILE A 119 0.10 -10.69 -3.99
C ILE A 119 0.56 -12.13 -3.93
N LEU A 120 1.53 -12.38 -3.08
CA LEU A 120 2.06 -13.69 -2.76
C LEU A 120 1.66 -14.07 -1.34
N THR A 121 1.49 -15.37 -1.14
CA THR A 121 1.41 -15.96 0.18
C THR A 121 2.60 -16.86 0.42
N ASP A 122 3.11 -16.85 1.65
CA ASP A 122 4.20 -17.70 2.11
C ASP A 122 3.80 -18.29 3.48
N PRO A 123 3.57 -19.62 3.61
CA PRO A 123 3.18 -20.22 4.87
C PRO A 123 4.28 -20.19 5.93
N ASP A 124 5.55 -20.04 5.53
CA ASP A 124 6.71 -20.06 6.42
C ASP A 124 7.10 -18.67 6.92
N THR A 125 6.47 -17.61 6.40
CA THR A 125 6.79 -16.23 6.80
C THR A 125 6.03 -15.79 8.05
N ASP A 126 6.74 -15.15 8.97
CA ASP A 126 6.18 -14.40 10.09
C ASP A 126 6.08 -12.89 9.79
N LYS A 127 6.39 -12.46 8.56
CA LYS A 127 6.44 -11.05 8.15
C LYS A 127 5.41 -10.68 7.09
N ASN A 128 5.12 -9.39 7.01
CA ASN A 128 4.46 -8.75 5.88
C ASN A 128 5.53 -8.00 5.06
N THR A 129 5.88 -8.53 3.90
CA THR A 129 6.94 -7.99 3.04
C THR A 129 6.35 -7.23 1.87
N HIS A 130 6.87 -6.03 1.61
CA HIS A 130 6.56 -5.21 0.45
C HIS A 130 7.84 -4.96 -0.33
N HIS A 131 7.91 -5.49 -1.55
CA HIS A 131 8.99 -5.25 -2.49
C HIS A 131 8.47 -4.32 -3.59
N ILE A 132 9.10 -3.16 -3.76
CA ILE A 132 8.67 -2.13 -4.70
C ILE A 132 9.80 -1.88 -5.69
N GLU A 133 9.44 -1.85 -6.96
CA GLU A 133 10.34 -1.48 -8.05
C GLU A 133 9.74 -0.34 -8.85
N ALA A 134 10.56 0.66 -9.13
CA ALA A 134 10.19 1.81 -9.93
C ALA A 134 11.30 2.08 -10.96
N SER A 135 10.94 2.40 -12.19
CA SER A 135 11.90 2.73 -13.24
C SER A 135 11.39 3.81 -14.17
N GLY A 136 12.30 4.58 -14.74
CA GLY A 136 12.00 5.55 -15.79
C GLY A 136 13.18 6.45 -16.08
N LYS A 137 12.93 7.67 -16.54
CA LYS A 137 13.99 8.62 -16.95
C LYS A 137 14.95 8.99 -15.82
N PHE A 138 14.44 9.01 -14.58
CA PHE A 138 15.23 9.27 -13.37
C PHE A 138 16.23 8.15 -13.05
N GLY A 139 16.06 6.94 -13.62
CA GLY A 139 16.81 5.74 -13.29
C GLY A 139 15.94 4.60 -12.74
N LYS A 140 16.44 3.88 -11.74
CA LYS A 140 15.76 2.75 -11.07
C LYS A 140 15.78 2.94 -9.55
N MET A 141 14.65 2.67 -8.91
CA MET A 141 14.52 2.60 -7.46
C MET A 141 13.98 1.22 -7.06
N THR A 142 14.57 0.62 -6.03
CA THR A 142 14.11 -0.67 -5.48
C THR A 142 14.22 -0.64 -3.98
N PHE A 143 13.14 -1.03 -3.30
CA PHE A 143 13.11 -1.08 -1.85
C PHE A 143 12.28 -2.27 -1.38
N THR A 144 12.78 -2.92 -0.33
CA THR A 144 12.11 -4.03 0.35
C THR A 144 11.89 -3.64 1.79
N ILE A 145 10.64 -3.71 2.25
CA ILE A 145 10.29 -3.50 3.65
C ILE A 145 9.70 -4.80 4.15
N GLU A 146 10.36 -5.42 5.12
CA GLU A 146 9.85 -6.57 5.85
C GLU A 146 9.33 -6.11 7.21
N ASN A 147 8.03 -6.28 7.46
CA ASN A 147 7.41 -5.84 8.69
C ASN A 147 6.98 -7.02 9.55
N PHE A 148 7.16 -6.91 10.86
CA PHE A 148 6.35 -7.73 11.76
C PHE A 148 4.89 -7.27 11.71
N PRO A 149 3.93 -8.22 11.63
CA PRO A 149 2.52 -7.95 11.86
C PRO A 149 2.28 -7.35 13.24
N ASP A 150 1.25 -6.53 13.39
CA ASP A 150 0.84 -6.05 14.71
C ASP A 150 0.27 -7.22 15.54
N PRO A 151 0.67 -7.38 16.81
CA PRO A 151 0.18 -8.48 17.66
C PRO A 151 -1.34 -8.52 17.81
N ASN A 152 -2.01 -7.37 17.77
CA ASN A 152 -3.47 -7.28 17.92
C ASN A 152 -4.22 -7.38 16.59
N ASN A 153 -3.54 -7.13 15.46
CA ASN A 153 -4.11 -7.25 14.12
C ASN A 153 -3.06 -7.74 13.10
N PRO A 154 -2.95 -9.06 12.88
CA PRO A 154 -1.97 -9.63 11.96
C PRO A 154 -2.10 -9.18 10.49
N LYS A 155 -3.26 -8.62 10.10
CA LYS A 155 -3.46 -8.07 8.75
C LYS A 155 -2.71 -6.76 8.52
N THR A 156 -2.31 -6.08 9.59
CA THR A 156 -1.65 -4.78 9.58
C THR A 156 -0.20 -4.90 10.06
N SER A 157 0.72 -4.22 9.37
CA SER A 157 2.12 -4.13 9.77
C SER A 157 2.31 -3.12 10.90
N ARG A 158 3.21 -3.41 11.85
CA ARG A 158 3.52 -2.48 12.96
C ARG A 158 3.96 -1.09 12.47
N LEU A 159 4.73 -1.02 11.38
CA LEU A 159 5.17 0.24 10.77
C LEU A 159 4.02 1.14 10.35
N ALA A 160 2.88 0.59 9.93
CA ALA A 160 1.72 1.40 9.56
C ALA A 160 1.22 2.25 10.75
N ILE A 161 1.18 1.65 11.95
CA ILE A 161 0.78 2.36 13.17
C ILE A 161 1.82 3.45 13.50
N LEU A 162 3.11 3.11 13.43
CA LEU A 162 4.19 4.05 13.70
C LEU A 162 4.20 5.23 12.71
N SER A 163 3.92 4.98 11.43
CA SER A 163 3.82 6.03 10.41
C SER A 163 2.68 7.03 10.70
N ALA A 164 1.57 6.56 11.26
CA ALA A 164 0.45 7.40 11.66
C ALA A 164 0.82 8.29 12.85
N ILE A 165 1.48 7.71 13.86
CA ILE A 165 2.00 8.45 15.01
C ILE A 165 2.99 9.53 14.55
N GLU A 166 3.92 9.17 13.65
CA GLU A 166 4.92 10.10 13.15
C GLU A 166 4.30 11.22 12.32
N THR A 167 3.30 10.91 11.50
CA THR A 167 2.52 11.93 10.77
C THR A 167 1.88 12.92 11.75
N LEU A 168 1.33 12.45 12.88
CA LEU A 168 0.78 13.35 13.89
C LEU A 168 1.87 14.20 14.56
N ARG A 169 3.01 13.61 14.92
CA ARG A 169 4.13 14.36 15.52
C ARG A 169 4.60 15.48 14.62
N LYS A 170 4.83 15.18 13.34
CA LYS A 170 5.24 16.15 12.32
C LYS A 170 4.38 17.40 12.28
N TYR A 171 3.07 17.26 12.44
CA TYR A 171 2.11 18.38 12.37
C TYR A 171 1.74 18.98 13.74
N CYS A 172 2.25 18.42 14.83
CA CYS A 172 1.98 18.88 16.19
C CYS A 172 3.26 19.36 16.92
N SER A 173 4.43 19.34 16.28
CA SER A 173 5.70 19.77 16.89
C SER A 173 6.26 21.04 16.23
N ASP A 174 6.97 21.84 17.03
CA ASP A 174 7.69 23.05 16.59
C ASP A 174 9.19 22.77 16.37
N GLU A 175 9.56 21.51 16.11
CA GLU A 175 10.94 21.07 15.96
C GLU A 175 11.43 21.13 14.50
N ILE A 176 12.75 20.97 14.31
CA ILE A 176 13.34 20.79 12.98
C ILE A 176 12.74 19.53 12.34
N GLN A 177 12.08 19.71 11.21
CA GLN A 177 11.50 18.62 10.44
C GLN A 177 12.56 18.01 9.52
N ILE A 178 12.80 16.70 9.66
CA ILE A 178 13.78 15.95 8.85
C ILE A 178 13.02 15.07 7.86
N GLY A 179 13.39 15.16 6.57
CA GLY A 179 12.73 14.37 5.52
C GLY A 179 11.31 14.85 5.20
N THR A 180 10.47 13.96 4.66
CA THR A 180 9.07 14.24 4.33
C THR A 180 8.08 13.72 5.36
#